data_AF-A0A927ZPW6-F1
#
_entry.id   AF-A0A927ZPW6-F1
#
_cell.length_a   1.000
_cell.length_b   1.000
_cell.length_c   1.000
_cell.angle_alpha   90.00
_cell.angle_beta   90.00
_cell.angle_gamma   90.00
#
_symmetry.space_group_name_H-M   'P 1'
#
loop_
_entity.id
_entity.type
_entity.pdbx_description
1 polymer ?
#
loop_
_entity_poly.entity_id
_entity_poly.type
_entity_poly.pdbx_seq_one_letter_code
_entity_poly.pdbx_strand_id
1 'polypeptide(L)'
;MSINLWGGVKAGASGTVTKRQTAGKNAEVISEFRTMFETQKESASKVESKDGDTITISQRGNITQKLEDLKKIHQQTDYSRMTDVEKYRSIKDRYDEFFPCIAGKLETNYETYEPVARQMTAELAETIPGYPYADKYRKENYTEFLKEVRGYQGLSNTELVEKTKERYSKTGEITEKVQVMRELWGLGVIDGESYGIFTASLKYLERQQYKSTFNVVNVDEQSEHYKNWLKNGGMENLEIGWKQLRDNLFQNIDVKKLYGEKKERELEELFGVLGGK
;
A
#
# COMPACT_ATOMS: atom_id res chain seq x y z
N MET A 1 30.01 -42.97 -25.26
CA MET A 1 30.81 -42.71 -26.48
C MET A 1 30.07 -43.30 -27.67
N SER A 2 30.18 -42.68 -28.85
CA SER A 2 29.80 -43.17 -30.20
C SER A 2 28.32 -43.54 -30.47
N ILE A 3 27.72 -43.34 -31.67
CA ILE A 3 28.12 -42.66 -32.93
C ILE A 3 26.85 -42.24 -33.72
N ASN A 4 26.98 -41.29 -34.67
CA ASN A 4 25.93 -40.80 -35.59
C ASN A 4 25.52 -41.81 -36.70
N LEU A 5 24.49 -41.51 -37.51
CA LEU A 5 24.59 -41.13 -38.95
C LEU A 5 23.30 -41.38 -39.80
N TRP A 6 23.10 -40.54 -40.84
CA TRP A 6 22.07 -40.56 -41.91
C TRP A 6 20.59 -40.38 -41.47
N GLY A 7 19.67 -39.73 -42.21
CA GLY A 7 19.76 -38.97 -43.46
C GLY A 7 18.36 -38.78 -44.09
N GLY A 8 18.01 -37.60 -44.62
CA GLY A 8 16.70 -37.34 -45.25
C GLY A 8 16.47 -35.86 -45.62
N VAL A 9 15.82 -35.58 -46.78
CA VAL A 9 15.96 -34.29 -47.49
C VAL A 9 14.62 -33.67 -47.95
N LYS A 10 14.43 -32.38 -47.60
CA LYS A 10 13.63 -31.27 -48.20
C LYS A 10 12.14 -31.42 -48.60
N ALA A 11 11.33 -30.55 -47.98
CA ALA A 11 10.37 -29.61 -48.60
C ALA A 11 10.16 -28.39 -47.64
N GLY A 12 9.61 -27.22 -48.00
CA GLY A 12 9.18 -26.72 -49.31
C GLY A 12 8.50 -25.33 -49.35
N ALA A 13 9.09 -24.28 -48.73
CA ALA A 13 8.70 -22.85 -48.79
C ALA A 13 7.32 -22.39 -48.25
N SER A 14 7.31 -21.49 -47.24
CA SER A 14 6.36 -20.36 -47.04
C SER A 14 6.72 -19.57 -45.77
N GLY A 15 6.44 -18.25 -45.69
CA GLY A 15 6.25 -17.56 -44.40
C GLY A 15 7.16 -16.39 -43.97
N THR A 16 7.83 -15.65 -44.86
CA THR A 16 8.61 -14.44 -44.49
C THR A 16 7.75 -13.18 -44.27
N VAL A 17 6.89 -13.18 -43.24
CA VAL A 17 6.13 -11.97 -42.82
C VAL A 17 6.16 -11.71 -41.31
N THR A 18 6.12 -12.75 -40.47
CA THR A 18 5.77 -12.61 -39.03
C THR A 18 6.84 -11.95 -38.14
N LYS A 19 8.09 -11.76 -38.63
CA LYS A 19 9.21 -11.29 -37.79
C LYS A 19 9.42 -9.78 -37.71
N ARG A 20 8.76 -8.96 -38.55
CA ARG A 20 8.88 -7.49 -38.52
C ARG A 20 7.81 -6.79 -37.67
N GLN A 21 6.59 -7.32 -37.58
CA GLN A 21 5.50 -6.68 -36.83
C GLN A 21 5.65 -6.74 -35.30
N THR A 22 6.27 -7.80 -34.76
CA THR A 22 6.54 -7.91 -33.31
C THR A 22 7.67 -7.01 -32.83
N ALA A 23 8.68 -6.76 -33.68
CA ALA A 23 9.76 -5.81 -33.35
C ALA A 23 9.27 -4.35 -33.34
N GLY A 24 8.38 -3.98 -34.26
CA GLY A 24 7.76 -2.65 -34.30
C GLY A 24 6.95 -2.34 -33.03
N LYS A 25 6.01 -3.22 -32.67
CA LYS A 25 5.15 -3.03 -31.49
C LYS A 25 5.93 -2.91 -30.18
N ASN A 26 7.01 -3.69 -30.00
CA ASN A 26 7.84 -3.54 -28.79
C ASN A 26 8.60 -2.20 -28.76
N ALA A 27 9.10 -1.71 -29.90
CA ALA A 27 9.75 -0.40 -29.96
C ALA A 27 8.76 0.76 -29.72
N GLU A 28 7.55 0.63 -30.24
CA GLU A 28 6.45 1.59 -30.10
C GLU A 28 5.98 1.69 -28.64
N VAL A 29 5.70 0.55 -27.99
CA VAL A 29 5.36 0.49 -26.55
C VAL A 29 6.49 1.02 -25.66
N ILE A 30 7.77 0.72 -25.99
CA ILE A 30 8.91 1.29 -25.26
C ILE A 30 8.99 2.81 -25.45
N SER A 31 8.68 3.33 -26.65
CA SER A 31 8.64 4.78 -26.88
C SER A 31 7.49 5.46 -26.14
N GLU A 32 6.29 4.87 -26.13
CA GLU A 32 5.12 5.40 -25.41
C GLU A 32 5.37 5.42 -23.90
N PHE A 33 5.97 4.35 -23.34
CA PHE A 33 6.44 4.34 -21.95
C PHE A 33 7.44 5.47 -21.67
N ARG A 34 8.39 5.71 -22.59
CA ARG A 34 9.41 6.75 -22.43
C ARG A 34 8.82 8.16 -22.50
N THR A 35 7.92 8.42 -23.44
CA THR A 35 7.23 9.70 -23.58
C THR A 35 6.28 9.95 -22.40
N MET A 36 5.60 8.93 -21.88
CA MET A 36 4.83 9.04 -20.64
C MET A 36 5.73 9.32 -19.42
N PHE A 37 6.94 8.75 -19.37
CA PHE A 37 7.95 9.04 -18.34
C PHE A 37 8.49 10.48 -18.41
N GLU A 38 8.75 10.98 -19.61
CA GLU A 38 9.29 12.33 -19.83
C GLU A 38 8.24 13.44 -19.67
N THR A 39 6.99 13.21 -20.08
CA THR A 39 5.92 14.23 -20.02
C THR A 39 5.46 14.53 -18.59
N GLN A 40 5.66 13.61 -17.65
CA GLN A 40 5.23 13.79 -16.25
C GLN A 40 6.26 14.51 -15.34
N LYS A 41 7.44 14.90 -15.85
CA LYS A 41 8.69 14.98 -15.05
C LYS A 41 8.77 16.04 -13.93
N GLU A 42 7.82 16.97 -13.78
CA GLU A 42 7.97 18.14 -12.89
C GLU A 42 6.87 18.26 -11.81
N SER A 43 7.11 17.62 -10.65
CA SER A 43 6.54 18.02 -9.36
C SER A 43 7.53 17.69 -8.23
N ALA A 44 8.09 18.72 -7.61
CA ALA A 44 8.97 18.60 -6.46
C ALA A 44 8.39 19.41 -5.31
N SER A 45 8.17 18.79 -4.16
CA SER A 45 7.75 19.50 -2.95
C SER A 45 8.96 20.05 -2.21
N LYS A 46 8.82 21.27 -1.69
CA LYS A 46 9.80 21.91 -0.80
C LYS A 46 9.35 21.72 0.63
N VAL A 47 10.18 21.09 1.45
CA VAL A 47 10.00 21.06 2.90
C VAL A 47 10.91 22.11 3.50
N GLU A 48 10.35 23.16 4.10
CA GLU A 48 11.12 24.17 4.81
C GLU A 48 11.57 23.64 6.18
N SER A 49 12.89 23.53 6.37
CA SER A 49 13.47 23.35 7.71
C SER A 49 13.56 24.71 8.42
N LYS A 50 13.48 24.71 9.76
CA LYS A 50 13.53 25.96 10.54
C LYS A 50 14.90 26.67 10.53
N ASP A 51 15.92 26.02 9.97
CA ASP A 51 17.29 26.56 9.85
C ASP A 51 17.67 26.94 8.40
N GLY A 52 16.70 26.93 7.47
CA GLY A 52 16.86 27.50 6.12
C GLY A 52 17.40 26.56 5.04
N ASP A 53 17.92 25.38 5.40
CA ASP A 53 18.29 24.34 4.43
C ASP A 53 17.02 23.67 3.87
N THR A 54 16.68 23.98 2.62
CA THR A 54 15.51 23.42 1.92
C THR A 54 15.93 22.16 1.15
N ILE A 55 15.90 20.99 1.81
CA ILE A 55 16.07 19.72 1.09
C ILE A 55 14.84 19.49 0.20
N THR A 56 15.06 19.45 -1.11
CA THR A 56 14.04 19.12 -2.09
C THR A 56 14.06 17.61 -2.33
N ILE A 57 13.08 16.88 -1.79
CA ILE A 57 12.92 15.45 -2.08
C ILE A 57 12.19 15.30 -3.42
N SER A 58 12.77 14.53 -4.33
CA SER A 58 12.07 14.17 -5.58
C SER A 58 10.93 13.20 -5.29
N GLN A 59 9.69 13.62 -5.59
CA GLN A 59 8.52 12.72 -5.54
C GLN A 59 8.67 11.49 -6.47
N ARG A 60 9.60 11.56 -7.43
CA ARG A 60 9.95 10.52 -8.43
C ARG A 60 11.23 9.75 -8.10
N GLY A 61 11.87 10.00 -6.97
CA GLY A 61 12.98 9.17 -6.50
C GLY A 61 12.52 7.72 -6.28
N ASN A 62 13.40 6.76 -6.55
CA ASN A 62 13.15 5.37 -6.12
C ASN A 62 13.07 5.29 -4.58
N ILE A 63 12.57 4.19 -4.04
CA ILE A 63 12.35 4.03 -2.59
C ILE A 63 13.63 4.31 -1.80
N THR A 64 14.78 3.79 -2.24
CA THR A 64 16.09 4.02 -1.62
C THR A 64 16.45 5.51 -1.55
N GLN A 65 16.34 6.25 -2.66
CA GLN A 65 16.67 7.67 -2.72
C GLN A 65 15.77 8.48 -1.78
N LYS A 66 14.45 8.24 -1.81
CA LYS A 66 13.49 8.89 -0.90
C LYS A 66 13.82 8.64 0.57
N LEU A 67 14.24 7.42 0.92
CA LEU A 67 14.63 7.04 2.28
C LEU A 67 15.94 7.69 2.72
N GLU A 68 16.93 7.79 1.84
CA GLU A 68 18.17 8.54 2.11
C GLU A 68 17.89 10.03 2.35
N ASP A 69 17.01 10.64 1.56
CA ASP A 69 16.70 12.05 1.71
C ASP A 69 15.82 12.33 2.95
N LEU A 70 14.84 11.47 3.24
CA LEU A 70 14.10 11.50 4.52
C LEU A 70 15.04 11.39 5.73
N LYS A 71 16.03 10.49 5.66
CA LYS A 71 17.02 10.31 6.73
C LYS A 71 17.89 11.56 6.94
N LYS A 72 18.26 12.28 5.87
CA LYS A 72 18.99 13.57 5.99
C LYS A 72 18.12 14.60 6.71
N ILE A 73 16.86 14.77 6.30
CA ILE A 73 15.93 15.69 6.97
C ILE A 73 15.74 15.28 8.44
N HIS A 74 15.61 13.99 8.74
CA HIS A 74 15.53 13.49 10.11
C HIS A 74 16.72 13.95 10.96
N GLN A 75 17.95 13.72 10.47
CA GLN A 75 19.20 14.07 11.15
C GLN A 75 19.38 15.59 11.34
N GLN A 76 18.76 16.41 10.49
CA GLN A 76 18.77 17.87 10.58
C GLN A 76 17.60 18.46 11.39
N THR A 77 16.62 17.65 11.81
CA THR A 77 15.44 18.17 12.52
C THR A 77 15.72 18.31 14.02
N ASP A 78 15.71 19.53 14.57
CA ASP A 78 15.70 19.71 16.03
C ASP A 78 14.33 19.36 16.63
N TYR A 79 14.25 18.20 17.29
CA TYR A 79 13.08 17.73 18.03
C TYR A 79 13.07 18.14 19.51
N SER A 80 14.09 18.85 20.01
CA SER A 80 14.30 19.10 21.45
C SER A 80 13.16 19.89 22.12
N ARG A 81 12.47 20.73 21.34
CA ARG A 81 11.34 21.57 21.79
C ARG A 81 9.96 21.02 21.42
N MET A 82 9.88 19.78 20.91
CA MET A 82 8.63 19.15 20.49
C MET A 82 8.14 18.15 21.53
N THR A 83 6.83 18.14 21.78
CA THR A 83 6.14 17.05 22.48
C THR A 83 6.20 15.75 21.67
N ASP A 84 5.95 14.60 22.31
CA ASP A 84 5.95 13.30 21.62
C ASP A 84 4.85 13.21 20.54
N VAL A 85 3.74 13.93 20.70
CA VAL A 85 2.68 14.07 19.69
C VAL A 85 3.18 14.86 18.48
N GLU A 86 3.85 15.99 18.69
CA GLU A 86 4.43 16.80 17.61
C GLU A 86 5.57 16.08 16.89
N LYS A 87 6.43 15.36 17.61
CA LYS A 87 7.46 14.48 17.05
C LYS A 87 6.84 13.39 16.16
N TYR A 88 5.85 12.68 16.69
CA TYR A 88 5.16 11.61 15.95
C TYR A 88 4.49 12.15 14.69
N ARG A 89 3.75 13.26 14.82
CA ARG A 89 3.11 13.95 13.69
C ARG A 89 4.14 14.42 12.66
N SER A 90 5.20 15.09 13.09
CA SER A 90 6.29 15.60 12.22
C SER A 90 6.99 14.51 11.41
N ILE A 91 7.27 13.36 12.02
CA ILE A 91 7.87 12.22 11.31
C ILE A 91 6.82 11.56 10.41
N LYS A 92 5.61 11.29 10.92
CA LYS A 92 4.53 10.65 10.16
C LYS A 92 4.11 11.42 8.93
N ASP A 93 3.85 12.72 9.05
CA ASP A 93 3.33 13.52 7.93
C ASP A 93 4.40 13.66 6.83
N ARG A 94 5.70 13.68 7.16
CA ARG A 94 6.79 13.57 6.18
C ARG A 94 6.78 12.23 5.44
N TYR A 95 6.60 11.11 6.14
CA TYR A 95 6.48 9.81 5.47
C TYR A 95 5.19 9.70 4.62
N ASP A 96 4.05 10.18 5.13
CA ASP A 96 2.76 10.24 4.40
C ASP A 96 2.87 11.12 3.12
N GLU A 97 3.75 12.13 3.08
CA GLU A 97 3.99 12.97 1.90
C GLU A 97 4.66 12.21 0.74
N PHE A 98 5.72 11.44 1.02
CA PHE A 98 6.49 10.74 -0.02
C PHE A 98 6.04 9.30 -0.29
N PHE A 99 5.32 8.72 0.68
CA PHE A 99 4.76 7.36 0.69
C PHE A 99 3.32 7.39 1.24
N PRO A 100 2.37 8.03 0.53
CA PRO A 100 0.99 8.10 0.98
C PRO A 100 0.40 6.70 1.17
N CYS A 101 -0.47 6.57 2.19
CA CYS A 101 -1.12 5.32 2.54
C CYS A 101 -0.14 4.17 2.86
N ILE A 102 1.00 4.48 3.50
CA ILE A 102 2.07 3.50 3.78
C ILE A 102 1.59 2.22 4.47
N ALA A 103 0.60 2.27 5.36
CA ALA A 103 0.10 1.06 6.00
C ALA A 103 -0.75 0.21 5.03
N GLY A 104 -1.52 0.84 4.14
CA GLY A 104 -2.18 0.13 3.05
C GLY A 104 -1.17 -0.51 2.09
N LYS A 105 -0.11 0.23 1.72
CA LYS A 105 0.97 -0.27 0.85
C LYS A 105 1.77 -1.43 1.48
N LEU A 106 1.92 -1.47 2.80
CA LEU A 106 2.52 -2.61 3.51
C LEU A 106 1.65 -3.87 3.48
N GLU A 107 0.35 -3.72 3.69
CA GLU A 107 -0.60 -4.85 3.70
C GLU A 107 -0.80 -5.44 2.30
N THR A 108 -0.68 -4.64 1.23
CA THR A 108 -0.81 -5.12 -0.16
C THR A 108 0.52 -5.49 -0.82
N ASN A 109 1.64 -4.88 -0.42
CA ASN A 109 2.94 -4.98 -1.09
C ASN A 109 4.10 -4.97 -0.08
N TYR A 110 4.02 -5.86 0.91
CA TYR A 110 4.93 -5.93 2.06
C TYR A 110 6.43 -5.84 1.71
N GLU A 111 6.94 -6.70 0.82
CA GLU A 111 8.38 -6.73 0.47
C GLU A 111 8.89 -5.39 -0.11
N THR A 112 8.02 -4.66 -0.79
CA THR A 112 8.33 -3.38 -1.44
C THR A 112 8.47 -2.26 -0.41
N TYR A 113 7.64 -2.29 0.64
CA TYR A 113 7.46 -1.19 1.59
C TYR A 113 7.98 -1.47 3.02
N GLU A 114 8.37 -2.70 3.35
CA GLU A 114 9.02 -3.07 4.61
C GLU A 114 10.22 -2.15 4.96
N PRO A 115 11.11 -1.78 4.03
CA PRO A 115 12.24 -0.88 4.34
C PRO A 115 11.77 0.51 4.78
N VAL A 116 10.67 1.01 4.21
CA VAL A 116 10.09 2.32 4.54
C VAL A 116 9.51 2.30 5.95
N ALA A 117 8.73 1.27 6.26
CA ALA A 117 8.15 1.09 7.58
C ALA A 117 9.20 0.90 8.68
N ARG A 118 10.26 0.15 8.37
CA ARG A 118 11.38 -0.11 9.27
C ARG A 118 12.16 1.16 9.58
N GLN A 119 12.46 2.01 8.58
CA GLN A 119 13.13 3.29 8.83
C GLN A 119 12.23 4.25 9.61
N MET A 120 10.97 4.43 9.21
CA MET A 120 10.00 5.28 9.92
C MET A 120 9.87 4.88 11.40
N THR A 121 9.83 3.56 11.68
CA THR A 121 9.72 3.04 13.05
C THR A 121 11.00 3.27 13.85
N ALA A 122 12.17 3.13 13.23
CA ALA A 122 13.46 3.40 13.86
C ALA A 122 13.62 4.89 14.21
N GLU A 123 13.31 5.78 13.26
CA GLU A 123 13.32 7.24 13.44
C GLU A 123 12.38 7.69 14.56
N LEU A 124 11.17 7.12 14.64
CA LEU A 124 10.24 7.35 15.75
C LEU A 124 10.82 6.85 17.08
N ALA A 125 11.44 5.67 17.12
CA ALA A 125 12.02 5.09 18.34
C ALA A 125 13.27 5.86 18.84
N GLU A 126 14.06 6.43 17.93
CA GLU A 126 15.19 7.31 18.23
C GLU A 126 14.73 8.65 18.82
N THR A 127 13.63 9.20 18.31
CA THR A 127 13.14 10.55 18.66
C THR A 127 12.19 10.57 19.87
N ILE A 128 11.46 9.48 20.10
CA ILE A 128 10.35 9.38 21.06
C ILE A 128 10.68 8.30 22.11
N PRO A 129 10.99 8.68 23.36
CA PRO A 129 11.36 7.74 24.41
C PRO A 129 10.34 6.61 24.59
N GLY A 130 10.84 5.38 24.45
CA GLY A 130 10.06 4.16 24.62
C GLY A 130 9.12 3.81 23.45
N TYR A 131 9.10 4.54 22.32
CA TYR A 131 8.32 4.10 21.16
C TYR A 131 8.91 2.82 20.52
N PRO A 132 8.10 1.87 20.03
CA PRO A 132 6.64 1.72 20.17
C PRO A 132 6.22 0.93 21.43
N TYR A 133 7.14 0.65 22.35
CA TYR A 133 6.96 -0.31 23.45
C TYR A 133 6.40 0.28 24.76
N ALA A 134 6.37 1.59 24.95
CA ALA A 134 5.75 2.20 26.13
C ALA A 134 4.22 1.97 26.11
N ASP A 135 3.59 1.83 27.29
CA ASP A 135 2.17 1.50 27.39
C ASP A 135 1.25 2.51 26.70
N LYS A 136 1.67 3.79 26.61
CA LYS A 136 0.97 4.84 25.86
C LYS A 136 0.88 4.61 24.35
N TYR A 137 1.67 3.67 23.81
CA TYR A 137 1.69 3.31 22.39
C TYR A 137 1.10 1.91 22.14
N ARG A 138 0.36 1.36 23.11
CA ARG A 138 -0.29 0.04 23.02
C ARG A 138 -1.80 0.13 23.31
N LYS A 139 -2.56 -0.77 22.70
CA LYS A 139 -4.01 -1.01 22.95
C LYS A 139 -4.83 0.29 23.05
N GLU A 140 -5.65 0.45 24.08
CA GLU A 140 -6.58 1.57 24.27
C GLU A 140 -5.83 2.91 24.40
N ASN A 141 -4.62 2.92 24.98
CA ASN A 141 -3.81 4.14 25.06
C ASN A 141 -3.31 4.58 23.67
N TYR A 142 -3.01 3.62 22.77
CA TYR A 142 -2.65 3.95 21.39
C TYR A 142 -3.80 4.64 20.66
N THR A 143 -5.05 4.25 20.95
CA THR A 143 -6.24 4.90 20.40
C THR A 143 -6.35 6.36 20.83
N GLU A 144 -6.22 6.65 22.13
CA GLU A 144 -6.27 8.04 22.62
C GLU A 144 -5.07 8.87 22.12
N PHE A 145 -3.87 8.29 22.09
CA PHE A 145 -2.70 8.92 21.48
C PHE A 145 -2.90 9.21 19.99
N LEU A 146 -3.50 8.30 19.21
CA LEU A 146 -3.75 8.53 17.79
C LEU A 146 -4.83 9.61 17.58
N LYS A 147 -5.89 9.64 18.41
CA LYS A 147 -6.87 10.74 18.41
C LYS A 147 -6.19 12.08 18.68
N GLU A 148 -5.27 12.15 19.64
CA GLU A 148 -4.49 13.36 19.94
C GLU A 148 -3.56 13.78 18.78
N VAL A 149 -2.85 12.82 18.17
CA VAL A 149 -2.05 13.04 16.96
C VAL A 149 -2.89 13.60 15.81
N ARG A 150 -4.16 13.20 15.67
CA ARG A 150 -5.07 13.70 14.62
C ARG A 150 -5.88 14.94 14.99
N GLY A 151 -5.96 15.31 16.27
CA GLY A 151 -6.89 16.35 16.75
C GLY A 151 -8.36 15.89 16.71
N TYR A 152 -8.60 14.59 16.94
CA TYR A 152 -9.91 13.93 16.84
C TYR A 152 -10.54 13.62 18.22
N GLN A 153 -10.04 14.23 19.30
CA GLN A 153 -10.63 14.08 20.63
C GLN A 153 -12.09 14.56 20.64
N GLY A 154 -12.98 13.78 21.26
CA GLY A 154 -14.40 14.10 21.39
C GLY A 154 -15.26 13.82 20.15
N LEU A 155 -14.68 13.41 19.01
CA LEU A 155 -15.46 13.02 17.82
C LEU A 155 -16.16 11.67 18.02
N SER A 156 -17.37 11.55 17.46
CA SER A 156 -18.11 10.29 17.38
C SER A 156 -17.52 9.33 16.35
N ASN A 157 -17.86 8.04 16.45
CA ASN A 157 -17.40 7.03 15.49
C ASN A 157 -17.77 7.37 14.03
N THR A 158 -18.93 8.01 13.79
CA THR A 158 -19.33 8.45 12.44
C THR A 158 -18.43 9.56 11.91
N GLU A 159 -18.15 10.59 12.71
CA GLU A 159 -17.23 11.68 12.34
C GLU A 159 -15.79 11.19 12.13
N LEU A 160 -15.35 10.19 12.92
CA LEU A 160 -14.07 9.52 12.72
C LEU A 160 -14.02 8.81 11.36
N VAL A 161 -15.08 8.08 10.98
CA VAL A 161 -15.16 7.44 9.65
C VAL A 161 -15.13 8.47 8.51
N GLU A 162 -15.87 9.56 8.64
CA GLU A 162 -15.90 10.62 7.63
C GLU A 162 -14.53 11.27 7.46
N LYS A 163 -13.89 11.73 8.54
CA LYS A 163 -12.56 12.35 8.49
C LYS A 163 -11.46 11.40 7.99
N THR A 164 -11.51 10.13 8.38
CA THR A 164 -10.57 9.13 7.88
C THR A 164 -10.77 8.87 6.37
N LYS A 165 -12.02 8.85 5.87
CA LYS A 165 -12.29 8.78 4.42
C LYS A 165 -11.75 10.01 3.69
N GLU A 166 -12.02 11.23 4.18
CA GLU A 166 -11.53 12.49 3.61
C GLU A 166 -9.99 12.54 3.53
N ARG A 167 -9.28 12.06 4.56
CA ARG A 167 -7.80 12.05 4.59
C ARG A 167 -7.19 11.15 3.51
N TYR A 168 -7.82 10.00 3.23
CA TYR A 168 -7.18 8.91 2.50
C TYR A 168 -7.83 8.47 1.19
N SER A 169 -9.14 8.68 0.95
CA SER A 169 -9.79 8.26 -0.30
C SER A 169 -9.75 9.35 -1.38
N LYS A 170 -8.70 9.35 -2.20
CA LYS A 170 -8.44 10.34 -3.26
C LYS A 170 -8.47 9.74 -4.66
N THR A 171 -7.87 8.58 -4.87
CA THR A 171 -7.75 7.90 -6.19
C THR A 171 -8.69 6.71 -6.36
N GLY A 172 -9.08 6.04 -5.27
CA GLY A 172 -9.88 4.81 -5.33
C GLY A 172 -9.06 3.52 -5.29
N GLU A 173 -7.73 3.60 -5.17
CA GLU A 173 -6.84 2.45 -5.00
C GLU A 173 -7.13 1.65 -3.73
N ILE A 174 -6.89 0.33 -3.79
CA ILE A 174 -6.95 -0.57 -2.64
C ILE A 174 -6.07 -0.09 -1.46
N THR A 175 -4.91 0.51 -1.74
CA THR A 175 -3.98 0.99 -0.70
C THR A 175 -4.64 2.06 0.18
N GLU A 176 -5.47 2.94 -0.40
CA GLU A 176 -6.29 3.90 0.34
C GLU A 176 -7.35 3.22 1.22
N LYS A 177 -8.03 2.20 0.68
CA LYS A 177 -9.11 1.49 1.41
C LYS A 177 -8.56 0.71 2.61
N VAL A 178 -7.42 0.06 2.43
CA VAL A 178 -6.71 -0.63 3.52
C VAL A 178 -6.16 0.38 4.54
N GLN A 179 -5.63 1.52 4.09
CA GLN A 179 -5.20 2.60 5.00
C GLN A 179 -6.37 3.16 5.83
N VAL A 180 -7.56 3.35 5.24
CA VAL A 180 -8.78 3.71 5.99
C VAL A 180 -9.08 2.68 7.06
N MET A 181 -9.17 1.39 6.71
CA MET A 181 -9.46 0.33 7.68
C MET A 181 -8.42 0.24 8.81
N ARG A 182 -7.13 0.44 8.47
CA ARG A 182 -6.03 0.45 9.44
C ARG A 182 -6.12 1.62 10.43
N GLU A 183 -6.50 2.80 9.94
CA GLU A 183 -6.68 4.00 10.75
C GLU A 183 -7.92 3.88 11.64
N LEU A 184 -9.04 3.34 11.14
CA LEU A 184 -10.25 3.08 11.93
C LEU A 184 -10.00 2.09 13.07
N TRP A 185 -9.18 1.06 12.83
CA TRP A 185 -8.74 0.17 13.91
C TRP A 185 -7.87 0.91 14.94
N GLY A 186 -6.92 1.74 14.48
CA GLY A 186 -6.09 2.56 15.37
C GLY A 186 -6.92 3.53 16.23
N LEU A 187 -7.95 4.16 15.64
CA LEU A 187 -8.86 5.09 16.30
C LEU A 187 -9.92 4.41 17.20
N GLY A 188 -9.93 3.07 17.28
CA GLY A 188 -10.87 2.30 18.09
C GLY A 188 -12.31 2.30 17.56
N VAL A 189 -12.52 2.68 16.29
CA VAL A 189 -13.83 2.64 15.63
C VAL A 189 -14.23 1.20 15.29
N ILE A 190 -13.23 0.37 14.96
CA ILE A 190 -13.40 -1.08 14.74
C ILE A 190 -12.44 -1.84 15.65
N ASP A 191 -12.83 -3.04 16.08
CA ASP A 191 -11.97 -3.92 16.86
C ASP A 191 -10.96 -4.69 15.98
N GLY A 192 -9.98 -5.32 16.65
CA GLY A 192 -8.95 -6.10 15.97
C GLY A 192 -9.48 -7.34 15.24
N GLU A 193 -10.64 -7.87 15.66
CA GLU A 193 -11.31 -8.97 14.97
C GLU A 193 -11.89 -8.50 13.62
N SER A 194 -12.59 -7.37 13.61
CA SER A 194 -13.14 -6.76 12.39
C SER A 194 -12.03 -6.38 11.40
N TYR A 195 -10.92 -5.82 11.90
CA TYR A 195 -9.73 -5.56 11.07
C TYR A 195 -9.10 -6.86 10.54
N GLY A 196 -9.01 -7.91 11.36
CA GLY A 196 -8.47 -9.22 10.97
C GLY A 196 -9.33 -9.94 9.92
N ILE A 197 -10.66 -9.85 10.00
CA ILE A 197 -11.57 -10.39 8.98
C ILE A 197 -11.38 -9.63 7.66
N PHE A 198 -11.25 -8.29 7.72
CA PHE A 198 -10.98 -7.48 6.55
C PHE A 198 -9.64 -7.83 5.89
N THR A 199 -8.53 -7.89 6.63
CA THR A 199 -7.21 -8.23 6.05
C THR A 199 -7.15 -9.68 5.55
N ALA A 200 -7.83 -10.63 6.22
CA ALA A 200 -7.99 -11.98 5.70
C ALA A 200 -8.71 -12.02 4.34
N SER A 201 -9.70 -11.13 4.11
CA SER A 201 -10.40 -11.03 2.84
C SER A 201 -9.50 -10.56 1.67
N LEU A 202 -8.46 -9.78 1.96
CA LEU A 202 -7.55 -9.25 0.92
C LEU A 202 -6.83 -10.36 0.16
N LYS A 203 -6.51 -11.49 0.80
CA LYS A 203 -5.87 -12.64 0.14
C LYS A 203 -6.74 -13.28 -0.94
N TYR A 204 -8.07 -13.21 -0.80
CA TYR A 204 -8.98 -13.70 -1.84
C TYR A 204 -8.99 -12.76 -3.05
N LEU A 205 -8.97 -11.45 -2.80
CA LEU A 205 -8.86 -10.43 -3.84
C LEU A 205 -7.51 -10.53 -4.58
N GLU A 206 -6.41 -10.71 -3.84
CA GLU A 206 -5.06 -10.90 -4.36
C GLU A 206 -4.98 -12.09 -5.33
N ARG A 207 -5.52 -13.25 -4.93
CA ARG A 207 -5.66 -14.43 -5.80
C ARG A 207 -6.50 -14.14 -7.05
N GLN A 208 -7.64 -13.45 -6.91
CA GLN A 208 -8.50 -13.11 -8.05
C GLN A 208 -7.77 -12.18 -9.03
N GLN A 209 -7.08 -11.16 -8.54
CA GLN A 209 -6.33 -10.21 -9.35
C GLN A 209 -5.16 -10.89 -10.09
N TYR A 210 -4.42 -11.78 -9.43
CA TYR A 210 -3.37 -12.57 -10.09
C TYR A 210 -3.95 -13.47 -11.21
N LYS A 211 -5.04 -14.20 -10.92
CA LYS A 211 -5.72 -15.04 -11.93
C LYS A 211 -6.15 -14.25 -13.15
N SER A 212 -6.72 -13.06 -12.94
CA SER A 212 -7.16 -12.17 -14.01
C SER A 212 -5.97 -11.61 -14.81
N THR A 213 -4.91 -11.16 -14.12
CA THR A 213 -3.71 -10.56 -14.74
C THR A 213 -2.98 -11.54 -15.66
N PHE A 214 -2.88 -12.81 -15.27
CA PHE A 214 -2.09 -13.83 -16.00
C PHE A 214 -2.94 -14.88 -16.72
N ASN A 215 -4.27 -14.76 -16.69
CA ASN A 215 -5.23 -15.72 -17.24
C ASN A 215 -4.97 -17.18 -16.78
N VAL A 216 -4.80 -17.37 -15.47
CA VAL A 216 -4.53 -18.68 -14.85
C VAL A 216 -5.70 -19.15 -13.98
N VAL A 217 -5.97 -20.46 -14.02
CA VAL A 217 -7.06 -21.07 -13.22
C VAL A 217 -6.64 -21.31 -11.77
N ASN A 218 -5.38 -21.73 -11.57
CA ASN A 218 -4.79 -22.06 -10.26
C ASN A 218 -3.73 -21.02 -9.88
N VAL A 219 -3.60 -20.78 -8.57
CA VAL A 219 -2.58 -19.90 -7.99
C VAL A 219 -1.65 -20.77 -7.15
N ASP A 220 -0.35 -20.70 -7.45
CA ASP A 220 0.70 -21.18 -6.56
C ASP A 220 1.38 -19.97 -5.91
N GLU A 221 0.98 -19.66 -4.68
CA GLU A 221 1.53 -18.57 -3.86
C GLU A 221 3.02 -18.77 -3.52
N GLN A 222 3.51 -20.02 -3.61
CA GLN A 222 4.92 -20.33 -3.38
C GLN A 222 5.79 -20.15 -4.62
N SER A 223 5.19 -20.00 -5.80
CA SER A 223 5.92 -19.78 -7.04
C SER A 223 6.65 -18.43 -7.03
N GLU A 224 7.86 -18.42 -7.59
CA GLU A 224 8.64 -17.20 -7.79
C GLU A 224 7.88 -16.17 -8.65
N HIS A 225 7.05 -16.61 -9.59
CA HIS A 225 6.25 -15.70 -10.40
C HIS A 225 5.21 -14.93 -9.57
N TYR A 226 4.52 -15.60 -8.64
CA TYR A 226 3.57 -14.95 -7.73
C TYR A 226 4.25 -13.95 -6.80
N LYS A 227 5.35 -14.37 -6.15
CA LYS A 227 6.14 -13.54 -5.24
C LYS A 227 6.70 -12.29 -5.95
N ASN A 228 7.29 -12.47 -7.14
CA ASN A 228 7.80 -11.35 -7.92
C ASN A 228 6.69 -10.41 -8.42
N TRP A 229 5.49 -10.92 -8.74
CA TRP A 229 4.35 -10.05 -9.07
C TRP A 229 3.93 -9.16 -7.88
N LEU A 230 3.79 -9.73 -6.67
CA LEU A 230 3.48 -8.96 -5.47
C LEU A 230 4.55 -7.91 -5.15
N LYS A 231 5.82 -8.31 -5.20
CA LYS A 231 7.00 -7.46 -4.95
C LYS A 231 7.11 -6.29 -5.93
N ASN A 232 6.63 -6.46 -7.15
CA ASN A 232 6.60 -5.42 -8.19
C ASN A 232 5.30 -4.60 -8.19
N GLY A 233 4.59 -4.53 -7.06
CA GLY A 233 3.40 -3.68 -6.92
C GLY A 233 2.12 -4.28 -7.53
N GLY A 234 2.02 -5.61 -7.67
CA GLY A 234 0.92 -6.28 -8.36
C GLY A 234 -0.51 -5.97 -7.87
N MET A 235 -0.63 -5.47 -6.64
CA MET A 235 -1.87 -5.00 -6.02
C MET A 235 -1.92 -3.48 -5.85
N GLU A 236 -0.82 -2.75 -6.01
CA GLU A 236 -0.66 -1.38 -5.53
C GLU A 236 -1.65 -0.40 -6.17
N ASN A 237 -1.85 -0.53 -7.48
CA ASN A 237 -2.70 0.33 -8.29
C ASN A 237 -4.08 -0.31 -8.60
N LEU A 238 -4.52 -1.29 -7.81
CA LEU A 238 -5.84 -1.89 -8.00
C LEU A 238 -6.93 -0.92 -7.56
N GLU A 239 -7.60 -0.28 -8.52
CA GLU A 239 -8.82 0.50 -8.28
C GLU A 239 -9.97 -0.44 -7.85
N ILE A 240 -10.58 -0.17 -6.70
CA ILE A 240 -11.68 -1.00 -6.19
C ILE A 240 -12.64 -0.22 -5.29
N GLY A 241 -13.94 -0.37 -5.57
CA GLY A 241 -15.00 0.24 -4.78
C GLY A 241 -15.25 -0.47 -3.44
N TRP A 242 -15.72 0.28 -2.43
CA TRP A 242 -16.10 -0.28 -1.13
C TRP A 242 -17.12 -1.43 -1.22
N LYS A 243 -18.01 -1.38 -2.21
CA LYS A 243 -18.97 -2.46 -2.49
C LYS A 243 -18.28 -3.75 -2.93
N GLN A 244 -17.32 -3.66 -3.86
CA GLN A 244 -16.56 -4.82 -4.31
C GLN A 244 -15.71 -5.43 -3.17
N LEU A 245 -15.19 -4.59 -2.27
CA LEU A 245 -14.51 -5.07 -1.06
C LEU A 245 -15.47 -5.76 -0.07
N ARG A 246 -16.66 -5.19 0.16
CA ARG A 246 -17.72 -5.84 0.95
C ARG A 246 -18.07 -7.20 0.37
N ASP A 247 -18.34 -7.25 -0.93
CA ASP A 247 -18.77 -8.45 -1.63
C ASP A 247 -17.65 -9.51 -1.63
N ASN A 248 -16.39 -9.12 -1.87
CA ASN A 248 -15.24 -10.02 -1.73
C ASN A 248 -15.13 -10.61 -0.30
N LEU A 249 -15.39 -9.83 0.75
CA LEU A 249 -15.36 -10.32 2.13
C LEU A 249 -16.47 -11.35 2.37
N PHE A 250 -17.74 -10.97 2.16
CA PHE A 250 -18.88 -11.82 2.50
C PHE A 250 -19.08 -13.01 1.54
N GLN A 251 -18.52 -12.99 0.33
CA GLN A 251 -18.52 -14.16 -0.58
C GLN A 251 -17.46 -15.20 -0.21
N ASN A 252 -16.35 -14.81 0.42
CA ASN A 252 -15.23 -15.71 0.73
C ASN A 252 -15.12 -16.07 2.22
N ILE A 253 -15.78 -15.32 3.12
CA ILE A 253 -15.77 -15.53 4.56
C ILE A 253 -17.21 -15.58 5.07
N ASP A 254 -17.62 -16.74 5.59
CA ASP A 254 -18.90 -16.92 6.29
C ASP A 254 -18.82 -16.29 7.69
N VAL A 255 -18.90 -14.96 7.74
CA VAL A 255 -18.75 -14.17 8.97
C VAL A 255 -19.76 -14.60 10.03
N LYS A 256 -21.01 -14.83 9.63
CA LYS A 256 -22.09 -15.27 10.52
C LYS A 256 -21.76 -16.58 11.24
N LYS A 257 -21.24 -17.57 10.51
CA LYS A 257 -20.91 -18.89 11.08
C LYS A 257 -19.64 -18.88 11.93
N LEU A 258 -18.65 -18.06 11.55
CA LEU A 258 -17.34 -18.02 12.19
C LEU A 258 -17.27 -17.07 13.39
N TYR A 259 -18.00 -15.95 13.35
CA TYR A 259 -17.92 -14.85 14.33
C TYR A 259 -19.30 -14.38 14.84
N GLY A 260 -20.39 -14.90 14.28
CA GLY A 260 -21.76 -14.62 14.74
C GLY A 260 -22.47 -13.44 14.07
N GLU A 261 -23.80 -13.44 14.16
CA GLU A 261 -24.70 -12.42 13.57
C GLU A 261 -24.45 -10.99 14.06
N LYS A 262 -23.80 -10.82 15.22
CA LYS A 262 -23.41 -9.49 15.71
C LYS A 262 -22.25 -8.95 14.88
N LYS A 263 -21.19 -9.74 14.67
CA LYS A 263 -19.99 -9.32 13.91
C LYS A 263 -20.29 -9.12 12.43
N GLU A 264 -21.18 -9.96 11.86
CA GLU A 264 -21.72 -9.77 10.51
C GLU A 264 -22.36 -8.38 10.36
N ARG A 265 -23.32 -8.02 11.23
CA ARG A 265 -23.99 -6.71 11.18
C ARG A 265 -23.05 -5.53 11.41
N GLU A 266 -22.11 -5.63 12.35
CA GLU A 266 -21.10 -4.58 12.58
C GLU A 266 -20.27 -4.29 11.32
N LEU A 267 -19.87 -5.34 10.59
CA LEU A 267 -19.17 -5.18 9.30
C LEU A 267 -20.09 -4.66 8.20
N GLU A 268 -21.34 -5.12 8.10
CA GLU A 268 -22.30 -4.60 7.12
C GLU A 268 -22.61 -3.11 7.32
N GLU A 269 -22.81 -2.67 8.58
CA GLU A 269 -23.03 -1.27 8.94
C GLU A 269 -21.80 -0.42 8.59
N LEU A 270 -20.59 -0.89 8.94
CA LEU A 270 -19.33 -0.24 8.58
C LEU A 270 -19.19 -0.05 7.06
N PHE A 271 -19.33 -1.12 6.27
CA PHE A 271 -19.31 -0.99 4.80
C PHE A 271 -20.43 -0.09 4.30
N GLY A 272 -21.60 -0.09 4.95
CA GLY A 272 -22.71 0.81 4.67
C GLY A 272 -22.36 2.29 4.80
N VAL A 273 -21.55 2.67 5.80
CA VAL A 273 -21.05 4.05 6.00
C VAL A 273 -19.84 4.37 5.10
N LEU A 274 -18.98 3.38 4.83
CA LEU A 274 -17.86 3.55 3.91
C LEU A 274 -18.32 3.80 2.46
N GLY A 275 -19.47 3.24 2.05
CA GLY A 275 -20.10 3.44 0.74
C GLY A 275 -20.25 2.15 -0.08
N GLY A 276 -20.39 1.01 0.59
CA GLY A 276 -20.48 -0.33 -0.02
C GLY A 276 -21.89 -0.91 -0.09
N LYS A 277 -22.93 -0.08 -0.22
CA LYS A 277 -24.34 -0.52 -0.41
C LYS A 277 -24.63 -0.88 -1.86
#